data_AF-A0A517RLK8-F1
#
_entry.id   AF-A0A517RLK8-F1
#
_cell.length_a   1.000
_cell.length_b   1.000
_cell.length_c   1.000
_cell.angle_alpha   90.00
_cell.angle_beta   90.00
_cell.angle_gamma   90.00
#
_symmetry.space_group_name_H-M   'P 1'
#
loop_
_entity.id
_entity.type
_entity.pdbx_description
1 polymer ?
#
loop_
_entity_poly.entity_id
_entity_poly.type
_entity_poly.pdbx_seq_one_letter_code
_entity_poly.pdbx_strand_id
1 'polypeptide(L)'
;MTQEDQQPNQSSNKNSQGRRNFLKGSAAAVGAGLAASVPGVASAADSDCEMKNPYGPRPGGGISLPDYYKPWPAIKNRNVFLPGTEILPKNEMRISFLGSTPWPPTRLQSGTSILVELGNGESQPRRFFFDLGNGSISNAIAMQVPAPLINDIFISHLHSDHYADLPYFYPFRAFSGGYTPLRVYGPSGRTPELGINHMIKHMKEMNRWHEENFNSCPIGDGMNIEVTEFDWKEENGICYDKDGVTVRHWPRSHVKDGASAYRLDWEDAGLSFVWTGDGRPDELSAKYGKGVDVFVSEGTIDVPQLSSMKLGAPAELWEYTIDIFHTMYYASGYLFKQTQPRMAAICHYEYAGPALEAESTAEVRSNWYGLFMFAGPDVQVINVTKDAIWSREALLPDGAAPASMDPRWLLKPGEKLPAEIKLPTPRLPREMQQEQFLRDLEIDPKKYYPPDAYRKPVQKWPGITLNPREMLEARGIKVDDDQ
;
A
#
# COMPACT_ATOMS: atom_id res chain seq x y z
N MET A 1 -2.35 -30.49 -41.98
CA MET A 1 -1.07 -31.16 -42.34
C MET A 1 -0.06 -30.74 -41.30
N THR A 2 0.44 -31.54 -40.37
CA THR A 2 0.21 -32.94 -39.98
C THR A 2 0.71 -33.01 -38.53
N GLN A 3 -0.07 -33.65 -37.65
CA GLN A 3 0.37 -34.09 -36.33
C GLN A 3 1.43 -35.18 -36.48
N GLU A 4 2.34 -35.31 -35.51
CA GLU A 4 2.84 -36.62 -35.11
C GLU A 4 3.21 -36.60 -33.62
N ASP A 5 2.99 -37.76 -33.00
CA ASP A 5 2.69 -38.00 -31.60
C ASP A 5 3.58 -39.17 -31.14
N GLN A 6 3.66 -39.39 -29.81
CA GLN A 6 4.11 -40.61 -29.10
C GLN A 6 5.59 -40.82 -28.68
N GLN A 7 5.83 -40.48 -27.40
CA GLN A 7 6.14 -41.35 -26.24
C GLN A 7 7.40 -42.28 -26.17
N PRO A 8 7.87 -42.59 -24.93
CA PRO A 8 9.26 -42.91 -24.61
C PRO A 8 9.54 -44.40 -24.34
N ASN A 9 10.80 -44.80 -24.50
CA ASN A 9 11.28 -46.16 -24.25
C ASN A 9 11.99 -46.26 -22.87
N GLN A 10 11.37 -46.98 -21.93
CA GLN A 10 12.06 -47.58 -20.78
C GLN A 10 12.41 -49.03 -21.12
N SER A 11 13.63 -49.47 -20.80
CA SER A 11 13.98 -50.88 -20.71
C SER A 11 14.62 -51.21 -19.37
N SER A 12 14.18 -52.35 -18.85
CA SER A 12 14.38 -52.97 -17.55
C SER A 12 15.73 -53.67 -17.40
N ASN A 13 16.25 -53.78 -16.17
CA ASN A 13 16.50 -55.11 -15.58
C ASN A 13 16.76 -55.08 -14.05
N LYS A 14 15.88 -55.80 -13.34
CA LYS A 14 16.13 -56.83 -12.31
C LYS A 14 17.17 -56.56 -11.20
N ASN A 15 16.69 -56.50 -9.95
CA ASN A 15 16.82 -57.64 -9.04
C ASN A 15 15.85 -57.56 -7.84
N SER A 16 15.06 -58.61 -7.66
CA SER A 16 14.12 -58.82 -6.56
C SER A 16 14.65 -59.90 -5.62
N GLN A 17 14.77 -59.60 -4.33
CA GLN A 17 14.78 -60.52 -3.17
C GLN A 17 14.85 -59.60 -1.93
N GLY A 18 13.92 -59.51 -0.99
CA GLY A 18 12.93 -60.47 -0.52
C GLY A 18 13.39 -61.05 0.82
N ARG A 19 13.13 -60.37 1.96
CA ARG A 19 12.71 -60.98 3.23
C ARG A 19 12.34 -59.95 4.29
N ARG A 20 11.14 -60.15 4.83
CA ARG A 20 10.50 -59.46 5.94
C ARG A 20 10.97 -60.02 7.29
N ASN A 21 10.90 -59.13 8.29
CA ASN A 21 10.46 -59.33 9.68
C ASN A 21 11.46 -59.69 10.80
N PHE A 22 11.19 -58.98 11.91
CA PHE A 22 11.19 -59.42 13.33
C PHE A 22 12.44 -59.13 14.17
N LEU A 23 12.44 -58.06 14.98
CA LEU A 23 12.12 -58.07 16.43
C LEU A 23 12.62 -56.81 17.17
N LYS A 24 11.76 -56.34 18.08
CA LYS A 24 12.03 -55.35 19.13
C LYS A 24 12.69 -56.01 20.35
N GLY A 25 13.42 -55.20 21.14
CA GLY A 25 13.87 -55.47 22.51
C GLY A 25 15.23 -56.17 22.56
N SER A 26 16.23 -55.75 23.34
CA SER A 26 16.18 -55.32 24.74
C SER A 26 17.48 -54.61 25.13
N ALA A 27 17.41 -53.84 26.21
CA ALA A 27 18.51 -53.07 26.79
C ALA A 27 19.68 -53.91 27.34
N ALA A 28 20.85 -53.26 27.41
CA ALA A 28 21.78 -53.17 28.55
C ALA A 28 23.27 -53.49 28.22
N ALA A 29 24.02 -52.40 28.14
CA ALA A 29 25.28 -52.10 28.84
C ALA A 29 26.58 -52.91 28.59
N VAL A 30 27.65 -52.09 28.58
CA VAL A 30 29.07 -52.36 28.85
C VAL A 30 29.96 -52.64 27.64
N GLY A 31 30.79 -51.65 27.33
CA GLY A 31 31.94 -51.79 26.43
C GLY A 31 32.62 -50.44 26.19
N ALA A 32 33.38 -49.97 27.18
CA ALA A 32 34.24 -48.79 27.05
C ALA A 32 35.20 -48.95 25.86
N GLY A 33 35.08 -48.06 24.87
CA GLY A 33 35.96 -47.98 23.71
C GLY A 33 36.63 -46.61 23.68
N LEU A 34 37.94 -46.61 23.95
CA LEU A 34 38.85 -45.47 23.95
C LEU A 34 38.65 -44.53 22.75
N ALA A 35 38.17 -43.31 23.00
CA ALA A 35 38.30 -42.21 22.05
C ALA A 35 39.72 -41.66 22.14
N ALA A 36 40.51 -41.87 21.09
CA ALA A 36 41.80 -41.22 20.94
C ALA A 36 41.58 -39.69 20.88
N SER A 37 42.10 -38.96 21.86
CA SER A 37 42.09 -37.51 21.86
C SER A 37 43.01 -36.99 20.75
N VAL A 38 42.44 -36.41 19.70
CA VAL A 38 43.18 -35.61 18.73
C VAL A 38 43.56 -34.29 19.44
N PRO A 39 44.85 -33.95 19.60
CA PRO A 39 45.24 -32.68 20.17
C PRO A 39 44.95 -31.57 19.16
N GLY A 40 44.04 -30.64 19.50
CA GLY A 40 43.76 -29.46 18.67
C GLY A 40 42.30 -29.07 18.52
N VAL A 41 41.35 -29.85 19.04
CA VAL A 41 39.95 -29.41 19.11
C VAL A 41 39.79 -28.61 20.40
N ALA A 42 39.84 -27.28 20.29
CA ALA A 42 39.30 -26.42 21.33
C ALA A 42 37.86 -26.89 21.58
N SER A 43 37.54 -27.30 22.81
CA SER A 43 36.14 -27.46 23.20
C SER A 43 35.52 -26.09 22.97
N ALA A 44 34.64 -25.99 21.96
CA ALA A 44 33.72 -24.88 21.90
C ALA A 44 33.11 -24.80 23.30
N ALA A 45 33.31 -23.68 23.99
CA ALA A 45 32.52 -23.41 25.17
C ALA A 45 31.07 -23.57 24.73
N ASP A 46 30.33 -24.47 25.37
CA ASP A 46 28.88 -24.47 25.31
C ASP A 46 28.46 -23.09 25.81
N SER A 47 28.37 -22.13 24.90
CA SER A 47 27.62 -20.93 25.16
C SER A 47 26.19 -21.44 25.26
N ASP A 48 25.65 -21.45 26.47
CA ASP A 48 24.24 -21.71 26.74
C ASP A 48 23.38 -20.68 25.97
N CYS A 49 23.24 -20.89 24.66
CA CYS A 49 22.30 -20.18 23.83
C CYS A 49 20.95 -20.81 24.13
N GLU A 50 20.38 -20.42 25.27
CA GLU A 50 19.02 -20.80 25.59
C GLU A 50 18.10 -20.21 24.52
N MET A 51 17.65 -21.04 23.57
CA MET A 51 16.65 -20.66 22.59
C MET A 51 15.38 -20.20 23.32
N LYS A 52 15.12 -18.90 23.29
CA LYS A 52 13.94 -18.29 23.91
C LYS A 52 13.00 -17.81 22.83
N ASN A 53 11.73 -18.15 22.96
CA ASN A 53 10.69 -17.52 22.17
C ASN A 53 10.70 -16.01 22.51
N PRO A 54 10.89 -15.11 21.53
CA PRO A 54 10.90 -13.66 21.78
C PRO A 54 9.58 -13.13 22.37
N TYR A 55 8.50 -13.90 22.27
CA TYR A 55 7.18 -13.56 22.82
C TYR A 55 6.85 -14.25 24.15
N GLY A 56 7.81 -14.96 24.75
CA GLY A 56 7.68 -15.62 26.05
C GLY A 56 7.26 -17.10 25.99
N PRO A 57 7.20 -17.77 27.15
CA PRO A 57 6.95 -19.22 27.22
C PRO A 57 5.51 -19.55 26.83
N ARG A 58 5.33 -20.32 25.75
CA ARG A 58 4.05 -21.02 25.47
C ARG A 58 4.19 -22.50 25.10
N PRO A 59 4.89 -23.33 25.89
CA PRO A 59 4.86 -24.77 25.67
C PRO A 59 3.42 -25.30 25.72
N GLY A 60 2.97 -25.99 24.66
CA GLY A 60 1.62 -26.57 24.58
C GLY A 60 0.48 -25.62 24.20
N GLY A 61 0.74 -24.32 24.03
CA GLY A 61 -0.28 -23.30 23.68
C GLY A 61 -0.47 -23.05 22.16
N GLY A 62 0.38 -23.65 21.32
CA GLY A 62 0.19 -23.69 19.86
C GLY A 62 0.54 -22.42 19.06
N ILE A 63 0.78 -21.26 19.70
CA ILE A 63 1.06 -19.99 19.00
C ILE A 63 2.46 -19.45 19.37
N SER A 64 3.35 -19.36 18.39
CA SER A 64 4.71 -18.81 18.49
C SER A 64 4.81 -17.30 18.15
N LEU A 65 3.67 -16.60 18.12
CA LEU A 65 3.54 -15.16 17.83
C LEU A 65 3.02 -14.41 19.07
N PRO A 66 3.08 -13.06 19.15
CA PRO A 66 2.50 -12.32 20.27
C PRO A 66 1.02 -12.63 20.50
N ASP A 67 0.52 -12.52 21.74
CA ASP A 67 -0.92 -12.78 22.05
C ASP A 67 -1.87 -11.81 21.32
N TYR A 68 -1.35 -10.64 20.97
CA TYR A 68 -2.08 -9.64 20.19
C TYR A 68 -2.06 -9.93 18.69
N TYR A 69 -1.26 -10.89 18.18
CA TYR A 69 -1.36 -11.28 16.78
C TYR A 69 -2.52 -12.25 16.57
N LYS A 70 -3.71 -11.69 16.34
CA LYS A 70 -4.95 -12.46 16.23
C LYS A 70 -6.01 -11.72 15.41
N PRO A 71 -6.90 -12.43 14.70
CA PRO A 71 -7.98 -11.79 13.96
C PRO A 71 -8.89 -10.99 14.89
N TRP A 72 -9.36 -9.84 14.40
CA TRP A 72 -10.36 -9.06 15.12
C TRP A 72 -11.75 -9.72 15.05
N PRO A 73 -12.47 -9.91 16.17
CA PRO A 73 -13.74 -10.64 16.17
C PRO A 73 -14.83 -10.01 15.29
N ALA A 74 -14.78 -8.70 15.04
CA ALA A 74 -15.78 -8.00 14.23
C ALA A 74 -15.63 -8.27 12.73
N ILE A 75 -14.48 -8.80 12.28
CA ILE A 75 -14.22 -9.10 10.88
C ILE A 75 -14.77 -10.49 10.53
N LYS A 76 -15.57 -10.56 9.46
CA LYS A 76 -16.22 -11.81 9.00
C LYS A 76 -15.23 -12.81 8.42
N ASN A 77 -14.33 -12.40 7.52
CA ASN A 77 -13.36 -13.28 6.89
C ASN A 77 -11.97 -13.07 7.47
N ARG A 78 -11.45 -14.08 8.17
CA ARG A 78 -10.16 -13.99 8.88
C ARG A 78 -8.97 -14.34 8.00
N ASN A 79 -9.18 -15.01 6.87
CA ASN A 79 -8.10 -15.57 6.06
C ASN A 79 -7.63 -14.60 4.96
N VAL A 80 -8.58 -13.95 4.30
CA VAL A 80 -8.33 -12.99 3.21
C VAL A 80 -9.18 -11.74 3.41
N PHE A 81 -8.70 -10.61 2.92
CA PHE A 81 -9.49 -9.39 2.83
C PHE A 81 -10.26 -9.36 1.52
N LEU A 82 -11.58 -9.23 1.58
CA LEU A 82 -12.44 -9.07 0.42
C LEU A 82 -12.87 -7.59 0.35
N PRO A 83 -12.31 -6.79 -0.57
CA PRO A 83 -12.57 -5.36 -0.61
C PRO A 83 -14.06 -5.03 -0.78
N GLY A 84 -14.52 -3.97 -0.11
CA GLY A 84 -15.92 -3.55 -0.12
C GLY A 84 -16.89 -4.40 0.72
N THR A 85 -16.45 -5.50 1.34
CA THR A 85 -17.33 -6.37 2.14
C THR A 85 -17.28 -6.12 3.66
N GLU A 86 -16.30 -5.34 4.12
CA GLU A 86 -16.05 -5.07 5.53
C GLU A 86 -16.23 -3.58 5.83
N ILE A 87 -17.23 -3.26 6.65
CA ILE A 87 -17.32 -1.96 7.33
C ILE A 87 -16.23 -1.94 8.40
N LEU A 88 -15.35 -0.93 8.36
CA LEU A 88 -14.26 -0.80 9.32
C LEU A 88 -14.83 -0.35 10.68
N PRO A 89 -14.77 -1.19 11.73
CA PRO A 89 -15.29 -0.87 13.05
C PRO A 89 -14.71 0.41 13.62
N LYS A 90 -15.46 1.04 14.53
CA LYS A 90 -14.94 2.16 15.31
C LYS A 90 -13.67 1.76 16.06
N ASN A 91 -12.68 2.62 16.08
CA ASN A 91 -11.38 2.42 16.75
C ASN A 91 -10.51 1.30 16.15
N GLU A 92 -10.74 0.96 14.88
CA GLU A 92 -9.88 0.08 14.10
C GLU A 92 -9.21 0.87 12.98
N MET A 93 -7.89 0.71 12.86
CA MET A 93 -7.10 1.23 11.74
C MET A 93 -6.83 0.09 10.76
N ARG A 94 -7.00 0.35 9.45
CA ARG A 94 -6.62 -0.59 8.38
C ARG A 94 -5.57 0.05 7.49
N ILE A 95 -4.43 -0.61 7.35
CA ILE A 95 -3.31 -0.17 6.51
C ILE A 95 -3.25 -1.10 5.31
N SER A 96 -3.35 -0.57 4.10
CA SER A 96 -3.28 -1.32 2.85
C SER A 96 -2.09 -0.84 2.02
N PHE A 97 -1.26 -1.76 1.58
CA PHE A 97 -0.09 -1.45 0.75
C PHE A 97 -0.49 -1.60 -0.71
N LEU A 98 -0.83 -0.47 -1.32
CA LEU A 98 -1.31 -0.38 -2.71
C LEU A 98 -0.17 -0.45 -3.73
N GLY A 99 1.06 -0.23 -3.26
CA GLY A 99 2.28 -0.25 -4.03
C GLY A 99 3.46 -0.46 -3.11
N SER A 100 4.41 -1.32 -3.49
CA SER A 100 5.54 -1.67 -2.62
C SER A 100 6.90 -1.72 -3.30
N THR A 101 7.03 -1.41 -4.60
CA THR A 101 8.33 -1.49 -5.28
C THR A 101 9.08 -0.15 -5.35
N PRO A 102 10.44 -0.15 -5.22
CA PRO A 102 11.32 0.99 -5.50
C PRO A 102 11.57 1.22 -7.00
N TRP A 103 11.04 0.32 -7.82
CA TRP A 103 11.36 0.20 -9.23
C TRP A 103 10.10 0.41 -10.08
N PRO A 104 10.22 0.64 -11.40
CA PRO A 104 9.08 0.53 -12.29
C PRO A 104 8.23 -0.73 -12.00
N PRO A 105 6.88 -0.61 -12.00
CA PRO A 105 5.96 -1.65 -11.62
C PRO A 105 6.23 -2.98 -12.30
N THR A 106 6.16 -4.02 -11.49
CA THR A 106 6.13 -5.40 -11.96
C THR A 106 4.68 -5.88 -12.01
N ARG A 107 4.46 -7.13 -12.43
CA ARG A 107 3.12 -7.74 -12.35
C ARG A 107 2.62 -7.91 -10.91
N LEU A 108 3.52 -7.89 -9.93
CA LEU A 108 3.21 -8.19 -8.53
C LEU A 108 3.33 -6.97 -7.61
N GLN A 109 3.99 -5.91 -8.07
CA GLN A 109 4.23 -4.71 -7.26
C GLN A 109 4.07 -3.45 -8.11
N SER A 110 3.27 -2.51 -7.63
CA SER A 110 3.16 -1.13 -8.13
C SER A 110 4.12 -0.20 -7.38
N GLY A 111 4.36 0.99 -7.93
CA GLY A 111 5.15 2.03 -7.27
C GLY A 111 4.53 2.42 -5.92
N THR A 112 5.37 2.80 -4.97
CA THR A 112 5.02 2.88 -3.55
C THR A 112 3.78 3.72 -3.24
N SER A 113 2.84 3.13 -2.51
CA SER A 113 1.65 3.82 -2.01
C SER A 113 1.02 3.02 -0.86
N ILE A 114 0.67 3.73 0.22
CA ILE A 114 0.09 3.16 1.42
C ILE A 114 -1.21 3.89 1.75
N LEU A 115 -2.30 3.14 1.89
CA LEU A 115 -3.59 3.65 2.33
C LEU A 115 -3.80 3.33 3.81
N VAL A 116 -3.97 4.35 4.64
CA VAL A 116 -4.41 4.22 6.04
C VAL A 116 -5.87 4.64 6.15
N GLU A 117 -6.74 3.70 6.54
CA GLU A 117 -8.15 3.92 6.81
C GLU A 117 -8.41 3.92 8.33
N LEU A 118 -9.10 4.94 8.82
CA LEU A 118 -9.49 5.05 10.23
C LEU A 118 -11.00 4.78 10.37
N GLY A 119 -11.33 3.72 11.09
CA GLY A 119 -12.68 3.22 11.22
C GLY A 119 -13.55 4.05 12.15
N ASN A 120 -14.71 4.43 11.65
CA ASN A 120 -15.78 5.11 12.39
C ASN A 120 -17.02 4.20 12.59
N GLY A 121 -16.98 2.95 12.10
CA GLY A 121 -18.13 2.06 12.11
C GLY A 121 -19.12 2.29 10.96
N GLU A 122 -18.79 3.15 9.99
CA GLU A 122 -19.62 3.46 8.83
C GLU A 122 -18.97 3.02 7.52
N SER A 123 -19.73 3.13 6.42
CA SER A 123 -19.26 2.77 5.07
C SER A 123 -18.11 3.66 4.54
N GLN A 124 -17.86 4.80 5.19
CA GLN A 124 -16.83 5.76 4.80
C GLN A 124 -15.86 6.01 5.95
N PRO A 125 -14.82 5.15 6.10
CA PRO A 125 -13.71 5.47 6.98
C PRO A 125 -12.97 6.71 6.46
N ARG A 126 -12.29 7.42 7.35
CA ARG A 126 -11.34 8.47 6.94
C ARG A 126 -10.14 7.82 6.28
N ARG A 127 -9.62 8.41 5.20
CA ARG A 127 -8.55 7.83 4.38
C ARG A 127 -7.39 8.79 4.24
N PHE A 128 -6.19 8.27 4.45
CA PHE A 128 -4.94 8.99 4.32
C PHE A 128 -4.03 8.17 3.41
N PHE A 129 -3.58 8.77 2.31
CA PHE A 129 -2.68 8.13 1.36
C PHE A 129 -1.28 8.64 1.62
N PHE A 130 -0.33 7.74 1.82
CA PHE A 130 1.09 8.05 1.90
C PHE A 130 1.73 7.56 0.62
N ASP A 131 2.20 8.51 -0.18
CA ASP A 131 2.62 8.34 -1.57
C ASP A 131 1.52 7.82 -2.51
N LEU A 132 1.71 8.06 -3.80
CA LEU A 132 0.82 7.65 -4.89
C LEU A 132 1.64 7.27 -6.12
N GLY A 133 2.47 6.25 -5.94
CA GLY A 133 3.35 5.70 -6.97
C GLY A 133 2.61 5.12 -8.17
N ASN A 134 3.35 4.88 -9.24
CA ASN A 134 2.76 4.46 -10.51
C ASN A 134 2.10 3.08 -10.44
N GLY A 135 0.90 2.98 -10.99
CA GLY A 135 0.09 1.75 -10.97
C GLY A 135 -0.68 1.52 -9.66
N SER A 136 -0.35 2.23 -8.58
CA SER A 136 -1.00 2.05 -7.27
C SER A 136 -2.50 2.37 -7.29
N ILE A 137 -2.94 3.26 -8.17
CA ILE A 137 -4.37 3.58 -8.34
C ILE A 137 -5.16 2.39 -8.88
N SER A 138 -4.54 1.52 -9.69
CA SER A 138 -5.21 0.29 -10.14
C SER A 138 -5.53 -0.62 -8.96
N ASN A 139 -4.60 -0.72 -8.00
CA ASN A 139 -4.80 -1.44 -6.75
C ASN A 139 -5.84 -0.76 -5.85
N ALA A 140 -5.86 0.58 -5.77
CA ALA A 140 -6.92 1.31 -5.05
C ALA A 140 -8.33 1.04 -5.62
N ILE A 141 -8.45 1.01 -6.96
CA ILE A 141 -9.68 0.67 -7.67
C ILE A 141 -10.08 -0.79 -7.41
N ALA A 142 -9.13 -1.71 -7.47
CA ALA A 142 -9.37 -3.13 -7.14
C ALA A 142 -9.78 -3.33 -5.68
N MET A 143 -9.26 -2.51 -4.78
CA MET A 143 -9.68 -2.40 -3.38
C MET A 143 -11.05 -1.75 -3.18
N GLN A 144 -11.76 -1.40 -4.26
CA GLN A 144 -13.05 -0.74 -4.25
C GLN A 144 -13.05 0.58 -3.46
N VAL A 145 -11.88 1.25 -3.41
CA VAL A 145 -11.78 2.59 -2.83
C VAL A 145 -12.47 3.56 -3.79
N PRO A 146 -13.50 4.30 -3.36
CA PRO A 146 -14.18 5.24 -4.23
C PRO A 146 -13.25 6.37 -4.64
N ALA A 147 -13.19 6.65 -5.95
CA ALA A 147 -12.31 7.70 -6.48
C ALA A 147 -12.48 9.08 -5.78
N PRO A 148 -13.70 9.56 -5.45
CA PRO A 148 -13.88 10.82 -4.72
C PRO A 148 -13.18 10.85 -3.35
N LEU A 149 -13.00 9.68 -2.72
CA LEU A 149 -12.45 9.50 -1.37
C LEU A 149 -10.93 9.27 -1.36
N ILE A 150 -10.29 9.19 -2.52
CA ILE A 150 -8.83 9.31 -2.67
C ILE A 150 -8.50 10.80 -2.68
N ASN A 151 -8.35 11.42 -1.49
CA ASN A 151 -8.37 12.88 -1.39
C ASN A 151 -7.30 13.53 -0.51
N ASP A 152 -6.87 12.89 0.58
CA ASP A 152 -5.81 13.39 1.45
C ASP A 152 -4.52 12.60 1.15
N ILE A 153 -3.58 13.21 0.43
CA ILE A 153 -2.39 12.55 -0.11
C ILE A 153 -1.13 13.21 0.46
N PHE A 154 -0.30 12.43 1.14
CA PHE A 154 0.95 12.84 1.78
C PHE A 154 2.12 12.28 0.97
N ILE A 155 2.87 13.14 0.30
CA ILE A 155 3.99 12.75 -0.57
C ILE A 155 5.29 12.87 0.24
N SER A 156 6.02 11.78 0.41
CA SER A 156 7.26 11.72 1.18
C SER A 156 8.37 12.53 0.50
N HIS A 157 8.49 12.40 -0.81
CA HIS A 157 9.47 13.11 -1.64
C HIS A 157 9.10 13.06 -3.12
N LEU A 158 9.86 13.75 -3.97
CA LEU A 158 9.51 14.00 -5.37
C LEU A 158 10.23 13.08 -6.38
N HIS A 159 10.53 11.83 -6.00
CA HIS A 159 10.77 10.79 -7.00
C HIS A 159 9.45 10.29 -7.58
N SER A 160 9.45 9.99 -8.88
CA SER A 160 8.22 9.71 -9.62
C SER A 160 7.50 8.46 -9.14
N ASP A 161 8.22 7.45 -8.66
CA ASP A 161 7.64 6.22 -8.08
C ASP A 161 6.86 6.47 -6.78
N HIS A 162 6.85 7.71 -6.24
CA HIS A 162 6.04 8.12 -5.09
C HIS A 162 4.86 9.06 -5.44
N TYR A 163 4.75 9.57 -6.68
CA TYR A 163 3.64 10.47 -7.05
C TYR A 163 3.14 10.33 -8.49
N ALA A 164 3.71 9.44 -9.32
CA ALA A 164 3.45 9.40 -10.75
C ALA A 164 1.98 9.11 -11.12
N ASP A 165 1.19 8.49 -10.24
CA ASP A 165 -0.24 8.31 -10.49
C ASP A 165 -1.06 9.58 -10.20
N LEU A 166 -0.49 10.57 -9.51
CA LEU A 166 -1.17 11.84 -9.21
C LEU A 166 -1.62 12.60 -10.46
N PRO A 167 -0.74 12.94 -11.44
CA PRO A 167 -1.16 13.64 -12.66
C PRO A 167 -2.17 12.85 -13.48
N TYR A 168 -2.08 11.52 -13.46
CA TYR A 168 -3.03 10.67 -14.14
C TYR A 168 -4.40 10.73 -13.46
N PHE A 169 -4.43 10.63 -12.14
CA PHE A 169 -5.64 10.32 -11.40
C PHE A 169 -6.50 11.52 -11.01
N TYR A 170 -5.92 12.69 -10.66
CA TYR A 170 -6.73 13.81 -10.17
C TYR A 170 -7.84 14.28 -11.15
N PRO A 171 -7.65 14.27 -12.50
CA PRO A 171 -8.72 14.59 -13.43
C PRO A 171 -9.84 13.55 -13.40
N PHE A 172 -9.49 12.26 -13.35
CA PHE A 172 -10.45 11.15 -13.28
C PHE A 172 -11.18 11.08 -11.94
N ARG A 173 -10.52 11.47 -10.85
CA ARG A 173 -11.16 11.69 -9.55
C ARG A 173 -12.28 12.72 -9.67
N ALA A 174 -11.98 13.89 -10.24
CA ALA A 174 -12.95 14.96 -10.42
C ALA A 174 -14.14 14.53 -11.30
N PHE A 175 -13.83 13.81 -12.38
CA PHE A 175 -14.85 13.20 -13.26
C PHE A 175 -15.73 12.17 -12.53
N SER A 176 -15.16 11.43 -11.58
CA SER A 176 -15.84 10.33 -10.87
C SER A 176 -16.59 10.78 -9.61
N GLY A 177 -16.88 12.06 -9.44
CA GLY A 177 -17.63 12.58 -8.29
C GLY A 177 -16.81 13.34 -7.25
N GLY A 178 -15.49 13.43 -7.42
CA GLY A 178 -14.60 14.18 -6.53
C GLY A 178 -14.70 15.68 -6.73
N TYR A 179 -15.85 16.28 -6.42
CA TYR A 179 -16.16 17.67 -6.75
C TYR A 179 -15.51 18.72 -5.85
N THR A 180 -14.85 18.30 -4.77
CA THR A 180 -14.08 19.18 -3.89
C THR A 180 -12.59 19.15 -4.28
N PRO A 181 -11.83 20.19 -3.92
CA PRO A 181 -10.39 20.22 -4.14
C PRO A 181 -9.68 18.97 -3.58
N LEU A 182 -8.70 18.48 -4.33
CA LEU A 182 -7.75 17.48 -3.89
C LEU A 182 -6.80 18.11 -2.86
N ARG A 183 -6.44 17.38 -1.80
CA ARG A 183 -5.51 17.88 -0.77
C ARG A 183 -4.21 17.12 -0.83
N VAL A 184 -3.13 17.84 -1.11
CA VAL A 184 -1.79 17.28 -1.23
C VAL A 184 -0.89 17.92 -0.17
N TYR A 185 -0.21 17.09 0.59
CA TYR A 185 0.71 17.46 1.65
C TYR A 185 2.10 16.99 1.24
N GLY A 186 3.11 17.84 1.38
CA GLY A 186 4.47 17.40 1.09
C GLY A 186 5.53 18.47 1.33
N PRO A 187 6.79 18.09 1.13
CA PRO A 187 7.92 18.93 1.50
C PRO A 187 8.19 20.03 0.48
N SER A 188 8.69 21.15 0.98
CA SER A 188 9.53 22.06 0.19
C SER A 188 10.88 21.42 -0.13
N GLY A 189 11.59 21.95 -1.11
CA GLY A 189 12.97 21.53 -1.41
C GLY A 189 14.00 22.51 -0.85
N ARG A 190 15.28 22.25 -1.13
CA ARG A 190 16.35 23.24 -0.87
C ARG A 190 16.09 24.60 -1.54
N THR A 191 15.44 24.58 -2.69
CA THR A 191 14.96 25.79 -3.40
C THR A 191 13.48 25.63 -3.72
N PRO A 192 12.74 26.73 -3.97
CA PRO A 192 11.33 26.66 -4.32
C PRO A 192 11.03 25.76 -5.53
N GLU A 193 11.92 25.71 -6.52
CA GLU A 193 11.77 24.88 -7.74
C GLU A 193 11.81 23.38 -7.47
N LEU A 194 12.29 23.00 -6.29
CA LEU A 194 12.43 21.62 -5.84
C LEU A 194 11.35 21.23 -4.82
N GLY A 195 10.41 22.13 -4.51
CA GLY A 195 9.31 21.90 -3.58
C GLY A 195 8.03 21.38 -4.25
N ILE A 196 7.14 20.80 -3.44
CA ILE A 196 5.89 20.23 -3.91
C ILE A 196 4.97 21.27 -4.57
N ASN A 197 5.00 22.54 -4.13
CA ASN A 197 4.22 23.60 -4.77
C ASN A 197 4.63 23.80 -6.23
N HIS A 198 5.94 23.80 -6.50
CA HIS A 198 6.47 23.94 -7.86
C HIS A 198 6.15 22.73 -8.71
N MET A 199 6.31 21.52 -8.15
CA MET A 199 5.92 20.27 -8.82
C MET A 199 4.45 20.29 -9.23
N ILE A 200 3.52 20.57 -8.30
CA ILE A 200 2.09 20.58 -8.58
C ILE A 200 1.73 21.64 -9.64
N LYS A 201 2.30 22.84 -9.55
CA LYS A 201 2.09 23.88 -10.56
C LYS A 201 2.44 23.40 -11.97
N HIS A 202 3.65 22.88 -12.16
CA HIS A 202 4.12 22.45 -13.47
C HIS A 202 3.50 21.13 -13.93
N MET A 203 3.11 20.26 -13.00
CA MET A 203 2.28 19.09 -13.28
C MET A 203 0.93 19.49 -13.90
N LYS A 204 0.27 20.52 -13.36
CA LYS A 204 -0.98 21.05 -13.94
C LYS A 204 -0.75 21.70 -15.32
N GLU A 205 0.38 22.37 -15.53
CA GLU A 205 0.76 22.90 -16.84
C GLU A 205 0.95 21.77 -17.86
N MET A 206 1.62 20.67 -17.48
CA MET A 206 1.74 19.46 -18.30
C MET A 206 0.36 18.88 -18.65
N ASN A 207 -0.58 18.89 -17.70
CA ASN A 207 -1.94 18.37 -17.87
C ASN A 207 -2.95 19.33 -18.50
N ARG A 208 -2.52 20.50 -18.98
CA ARG A 208 -3.43 21.59 -19.38
C ARG A 208 -4.53 21.17 -20.35
N TRP A 209 -4.19 20.37 -21.36
CA TRP A 209 -5.17 19.88 -22.33
C TRP A 209 -6.26 19.02 -21.67
N HIS A 210 -5.88 18.15 -20.73
CA HIS A 210 -6.80 17.27 -20.01
C HIS A 210 -7.72 18.09 -19.10
N GLU A 211 -7.17 19.06 -18.35
CA GLU A 211 -7.97 19.92 -17.48
C GLU A 211 -9.02 20.72 -18.26
N GLU A 212 -8.63 21.34 -19.37
CA GLU A 212 -9.59 22.07 -20.22
C GLU A 212 -10.66 21.13 -20.77
N ASN A 213 -10.26 19.98 -21.34
CA ASN A 213 -11.18 19.01 -21.89
C ASN A 213 -12.26 18.60 -20.87
N PHE A 214 -11.86 18.27 -19.64
CA PHE A 214 -12.78 17.81 -18.60
C PHE A 214 -13.65 18.93 -18.02
N ASN A 215 -13.39 20.22 -18.26
CA ASN A 215 -14.33 21.29 -17.91
C ASN A 215 -15.67 21.20 -18.66
N SER A 216 -15.78 20.33 -19.67
CA SER A 216 -17.04 19.94 -20.30
C SER A 216 -17.89 18.97 -19.48
N CYS A 217 -17.33 18.40 -18.41
CA CYS A 217 -17.97 17.47 -17.49
C CYS A 217 -18.35 18.17 -16.16
N PRO A 218 -19.27 17.59 -15.36
CA PRO A 218 -19.73 18.18 -14.10
C PRO A 218 -18.72 17.96 -12.96
N ILE A 219 -17.50 18.49 -13.12
CA ILE A 219 -16.34 18.16 -12.24
C ILE A 219 -16.22 19.00 -10.97
N GLY A 220 -17.09 20.00 -10.77
CA GLY A 220 -17.02 20.90 -9.61
C GLY A 220 -15.65 21.57 -9.48
N ASP A 221 -15.18 21.70 -8.24
CA ASP A 221 -13.83 22.17 -7.89
C ASP A 221 -12.79 21.04 -7.89
N GLY A 222 -13.10 19.86 -8.41
CA GLY A 222 -12.25 18.67 -8.32
C GLY A 222 -10.89 18.77 -9.00
N MET A 223 -10.70 19.73 -9.91
CA MET A 223 -9.40 20.02 -10.57
C MET A 223 -8.51 20.96 -9.75
N ASN A 224 -9.05 21.56 -8.69
CA ASN A 224 -8.26 22.36 -7.76
C ASN A 224 -7.46 21.41 -6.87
N ILE A 225 -6.20 21.76 -6.63
CA ILE A 225 -5.32 21.03 -5.72
C ILE A 225 -4.91 22.03 -4.64
N GLU A 226 -5.36 21.78 -3.41
CA GLU A 226 -4.91 22.48 -2.21
C GLU A 226 -3.61 21.84 -1.75
N VAL A 227 -2.51 22.61 -1.87
CA VAL A 227 -1.18 22.13 -1.48
C VAL A 227 -0.84 22.69 -0.11
N THR A 228 -0.49 21.79 0.81
CA THR A 228 0.16 22.13 2.09
C THR A 228 1.64 21.78 1.96
N GLU A 229 2.43 22.77 1.57
CA GLU A 229 3.89 22.65 1.54
C GLU A 229 4.47 23.00 2.91
N PHE A 230 5.22 22.06 3.50
CA PHE A 230 5.90 22.25 4.79
C PHE A 230 7.42 22.43 4.62
N ASP A 231 8.08 23.04 5.60
CA ASP A 231 9.55 23.15 5.59
C ASP A 231 10.15 21.76 5.85
N TRP A 232 10.90 21.23 4.88
CA TRP A 232 11.50 19.89 4.96
C TRP A 232 12.48 19.75 6.13
N LYS A 233 13.02 20.86 6.66
CA LYS A 233 13.95 20.83 7.81
C LYS A 233 13.26 20.67 9.16
N GLU A 234 11.95 20.85 9.24
CA GLU A 234 11.25 20.74 10.53
C GLU A 234 11.36 19.32 11.08
N GLU A 235 11.86 19.21 12.30
CA GLU A 235 11.90 17.94 13.03
C GLU A 235 10.61 17.78 13.83
N ASN A 236 9.77 16.82 13.44
CA ASN A 236 8.45 16.57 14.06
C ASN A 236 7.45 17.72 13.85
N GLY A 237 7.57 18.42 12.71
CA GLY A 237 6.63 19.43 12.23
C GLY A 237 5.25 18.85 12.00
N ILE A 238 4.20 19.67 12.11
CA ILE A 238 2.80 19.25 11.93
C ILE A 238 2.34 19.67 10.53
N CYS A 239 2.02 18.71 9.67
CA CYS A 239 1.47 18.99 8.33
C CYS A 239 -0.05 18.77 8.25
N TYR A 240 -0.64 18.08 9.23
CA TYR A 240 -2.09 17.89 9.34
C TYR A 240 -2.49 17.80 10.82
N ASP A 241 -3.54 18.51 11.21
CA ASP A 241 -4.10 18.44 12.56
C ASP A 241 -5.60 18.76 12.54
N LYS A 242 -6.44 17.72 12.40
CA LYS A 242 -7.89 17.85 12.27
C LYS A 242 -8.62 16.63 12.84
N ASP A 243 -9.68 16.90 13.59
CA ASP A 243 -10.65 15.90 14.06
C ASP A 243 -9.98 14.70 14.75
N GLY A 244 -9.12 14.96 15.74
CA GLY A 244 -8.44 13.92 16.53
C GLY A 244 -7.37 13.12 15.75
N VAL A 245 -6.94 13.60 14.58
CA VAL A 245 -5.83 13.01 13.82
C VAL A 245 -4.77 14.06 13.55
N THR A 246 -3.55 13.75 13.92
CA THR A 246 -2.37 14.59 13.65
C THR A 246 -1.40 13.80 12.77
N VAL A 247 -0.90 14.42 11.69
CA VAL A 247 0.21 13.90 10.90
C VAL A 247 1.41 14.81 11.08
N ARG A 248 2.53 14.20 11.49
CA ARG A 248 3.81 14.85 11.71
C ARG A 248 4.84 14.38 10.71
N HIS A 249 5.88 15.18 10.48
CA HIS A 249 6.96 14.84 9.57
C HIS A 249 8.35 15.21 10.11
N TRP A 250 9.38 14.63 9.51
CA TRP A 250 10.79 14.97 9.75
C TRP A 250 11.65 14.67 8.51
N PRO A 251 12.80 15.34 8.34
CA PRO A 251 13.68 15.13 7.19
C PRO A 251 14.26 13.73 7.12
N ARG A 252 14.50 13.27 5.90
CA ARG A 252 15.14 11.99 5.56
C ARG A 252 16.36 12.20 4.68
N SER A 253 17.35 11.33 4.83
CA SER A 253 18.60 11.38 4.08
C SER A 253 18.52 10.52 2.82
N HIS A 254 18.07 11.11 1.72
CA HIS A 254 17.83 10.41 0.45
C HIS A 254 18.40 11.19 -0.75
N VAL A 255 19.74 11.28 -0.82
CA VAL A 255 20.56 12.08 -1.79
C VAL A 255 20.34 13.60 -1.74
N LYS A 256 19.09 14.04 -1.82
CA LYS A 256 18.69 15.41 -2.11
C LYS A 256 17.72 15.90 -1.04
N ASP A 257 17.94 17.13 -0.57
CA ASP A 257 17.07 17.82 0.38
C ASP A 257 15.62 17.87 -0.12
N GLY A 258 14.71 17.51 0.77
CA GLY A 258 13.26 17.49 0.55
C GLY A 258 12.61 16.21 1.08
N ALA A 259 13.30 15.07 1.04
CA ALA A 259 12.70 13.82 1.50
C ALA A 259 12.29 13.86 2.98
N SER A 260 11.11 13.31 3.27
CA SER A 260 10.49 13.38 4.59
C SER A 260 9.77 12.08 4.96
N ALA A 261 9.81 11.75 6.24
CA ALA A 261 9.02 10.68 6.85
C ALA A 261 7.74 11.25 7.46
N TYR A 262 6.78 10.37 7.76
CA TYR A 262 5.52 10.70 8.40
C TYR A 262 5.22 9.83 9.62
N ARG A 263 4.57 10.45 10.62
CA ARG A 263 3.86 9.78 11.71
C ARG A 263 2.42 10.26 11.75
N LEU A 264 1.47 9.35 11.70
CA LEU A 264 0.06 9.59 11.97
C LEU A 264 -0.26 9.12 13.38
N ASP A 265 -0.82 10.00 14.20
CA ASP A 265 -1.40 9.69 15.50
C ASP A 265 -2.91 9.92 15.43
N TRP A 266 -3.70 8.92 15.82
CA TRP A 266 -5.15 8.98 15.92
C TRP A 266 -5.58 8.88 17.39
N GLU A 267 -5.98 10.01 17.95
CA GLU A 267 -6.24 10.19 19.38
C GLU A 267 -7.42 9.32 19.87
N ASP A 268 -8.54 9.30 19.14
CA ASP A 268 -9.77 8.64 19.59
C ASP A 268 -9.59 7.14 19.84
N ALA A 269 -8.77 6.49 19.02
CA ALA A 269 -8.42 5.08 19.17
C ALA A 269 -7.10 4.86 19.90
N GLY A 270 -6.33 5.93 20.12
CA GLY A 270 -4.94 5.93 20.57
C GLY A 270 -3.99 5.18 19.64
N LEU A 271 -4.31 5.03 18.35
CA LEU A 271 -3.51 4.25 17.41
C LEU A 271 -2.55 5.14 16.62
N SER A 272 -1.46 4.55 16.13
CA SER A 272 -0.40 5.29 15.46
C SER A 272 0.26 4.48 14.34
N PHE A 273 0.72 5.19 13.32
CA PHE A 273 1.35 4.64 12.11
C PHE A 273 2.55 5.50 11.72
N VAL A 274 3.63 4.87 11.27
CA VAL A 274 4.80 5.55 10.71
C VAL A 274 5.12 5.00 9.33
N TRP A 275 5.41 5.92 8.40
CA TRP A 275 6.02 5.64 7.10
C TRP A 275 7.30 6.46 6.97
N THR A 276 8.44 5.82 6.73
CA THR A 276 9.72 6.55 6.67
C THR A 276 9.93 7.31 5.38
N GLY A 277 9.19 7.00 4.30
CA GLY A 277 9.64 7.32 2.96
C GLY A 277 11.02 6.70 2.68
N ASP A 278 11.68 7.18 1.65
CA ASP A 278 13.02 6.72 1.29
C ASP A 278 14.09 7.48 2.09
N GLY A 279 15.20 6.79 2.34
CA GLY A 279 16.39 7.37 2.92
C GLY A 279 17.23 6.38 3.69
N ARG A 280 18.45 6.79 4.02
CA ARG A 280 19.34 6.10 4.96
C ARG A 280 18.69 5.99 6.35
N PRO A 281 19.10 5.01 7.19
CA PRO A 281 18.69 4.97 8.59
C PRO A 281 19.10 6.27 9.31
N ASP A 282 18.19 6.84 10.12
CA ASP A 282 18.46 8.09 10.85
C ASP A 282 17.91 8.09 12.28
N GLU A 283 18.43 9.04 13.08
CA GLU A 283 18.08 9.21 14.49
C GLU A 283 16.68 9.79 14.72
N LEU A 284 16.13 10.56 13.77
CA LEU A 284 14.82 11.18 13.88
C LEU A 284 13.71 10.14 13.73
N SER A 285 13.83 9.23 12.78
CA SER A 285 12.97 8.05 12.62
C SER A 285 13.03 7.16 13.87
N ALA A 286 14.23 6.96 14.43
CA ALA A 286 14.41 6.24 15.69
C ALA A 286 13.79 6.98 16.90
N LYS A 287 13.78 8.32 16.91
CA LYS A 287 13.25 9.16 17.99
C LYS A 287 11.73 9.31 17.91
N TYR A 288 11.21 9.74 16.77
CA TYR A 288 9.80 10.05 16.55
C TYR A 288 8.96 8.81 16.24
N GLY A 289 9.59 7.70 15.82
CA GLY A 289 8.93 6.42 15.66
C GLY A 289 8.65 5.63 16.95
N LYS A 290 9.14 6.10 18.12
CA LYS A 290 9.05 5.35 19.37
C LYS A 290 7.60 5.03 19.76
N GLY A 291 7.37 3.76 20.10
CA GLY A 291 6.13 3.24 20.63
C GLY A 291 4.96 3.20 19.64
N VAL A 292 5.23 3.34 18.33
CA VAL A 292 4.18 3.29 17.31
C VAL A 292 3.53 1.91 17.22
N ASP A 293 2.26 1.82 16.83
CA ASP A 293 1.61 0.53 16.61
C ASP A 293 2.18 -0.20 15.38
N VAL A 294 2.30 0.52 14.25
CA VAL A 294 2.91 -0.01 13.02
C VAL A 294 3.99 0.93 12.51
N PHE A 295 5.23 0.42 12.41
CA PHE A 295 6.36 1.14 11.85
C PHE A 295 6.72 0.55 10.48
N VAL A 296 6.55 1.33 9.42
CA VAL A 296 6.88 0.93 8.05
C VAL A 296 8.13 1.67 7.59
N SER A 297 9.16 0.91 7.22
CA SER A 297 10.40 1.43 6.62
C SER A 297 10.45 1.08 5.14
N GLU A 298 11.13 1.92 4.35
CA GLU A 298 11.72 1.44 3.09
C GLU A 298 12.75 0.33 3.38
N GLY A 299 13.13 -0.46 2.38
CA GLY A 299 14.39 -1.17 2.54
C GLY A 299 14.89 -1.97 1.34
N THR A 300 16.16 -2.31 1.44
CA THR A 300 16.89 -3.08 0.43
C THR A 300 17.71 -4.20 1.06
N ILE A 301 17.87 -5.29 0.32
CA ILE A 301 18.65 -6.46 0.73
C ILE A 301 20.15 -6.21 0.48
N ASP A 302 21.02 -6.64 1.38
CA ASP A 302 22.47 -6.47 1.24
C ASP A 302 23.10 -7.63 0.46
N VAL A 303 22.85 -7.66 -0.86
CA VAL A 303 23.42 -8.67 -1.77
C VAL A 303 24.20 -8.10 -2.97
N PRO A 304 25.07 -7.09 -2.79
CA PRO A 304 25.75 -6.42 -3.91
C PRO A 304 26.53 -7.40 -4.81
N GLN A 305 27.17 -8.42 -4.23
CA GLN A 305 27.89 -9.44 -4.98
C GLN A 305 26.97 -10.31 -5.86
N LEU A 306 25.77 -10.64 -5.37
CA LEU A 306 24.79 -11.38 -6.15
C LEU A 306 24.19 -10.52 -7.25
N SER A 307 23.86 -9.26 -6.94
CA SER A 307 23.37 -8.29 -7.92
C SER A 307 24.39 -8.06 -9.03
N SER A 308 25.69 -8.06 -8.69
CA SER A 308 26.78 -8.02 -9.67
C SER A 308 26.74 -9.20 -10.64
N MET A 309 26.60 -10.43 -10.12
CA MET A 309 26.48 -11.63 -10.95
C MET A 309 25.22 -11.66 -11.82
N LYS A 310 24.09 -11.13 -11.30
CA LYS A 310 22.81 -11.12 -12.00
C LYS A 310 22.72 -10.08 -13.11
N LEU A 311 23.24 -8.87 -12.85
CA LEU A 311 23.03 -7.70 -13.70
C LEU A 311 24.26 -7.31 -14.50
N GLY A 312 25.40 -7.95 -14.24
CA GLY A 312 26.65 -7.70 -14.97
C GLY A 312 27.30 -6.35 -14.65
N ALA A 313 26.94 -5.74 -13.52
CA ALA A 313 27.53 -4.49 -13.02
C ALA A 313 28.49 -4.77 -11.85
N PRO A 314 29.49 -3.91 -11.58
CA PRO A 314 30.33 -4.04 -10.39
C PRO A 314 29.52 -3.99 -9.08
N ALA A 315 29.93 -4.75 -8.06
CA ALA A 315 29.25 -4.78 -6.77
C ALA A 315 29.26 -3.40 -6.08
N GLU A 316 30.35 -2.64 -6.28
CA GLU A 316 30.57 -1.31 -5.73
C GLU A 316 29.50 -0.30 -6.19
N LEU A 317 28.88 -0.51 -7.36
CA LEU A 317 27.78 0.33 -7.82
C LEU A 317 26.50 0.10 -7.01
N TRP A 318 26.25 -1.15 -6.61
CA TRP A 318 25.14 -1.51 -5.72
C TRP A 318 25.38 -1.01 -4.30
N GLU A 319 26.59 -1.23 -3.78
CA GLU A 319 27.02 -0.70 -2.48
C GLU A 319 26.82 0.82 -2.44
N TYR A 320 27.30 1.54 -3.45
CA TYR A 320 27.13 2.99 -3.54
C TYR A 320 25.66 3.41 -3.48
N THR A 321 24.79 2.76 -4.26
CA THR A 321 23.35 3.04 -4.29
C THR A 321 22.72 2.87 -2.90
N ILE A 322 22.98 1.74 -2.25
CA ILE A 322 22.48 1.45 -0.90
C ILE A 322 23.02 2.49 0.10
N ASP A 323 24.33 2.76 0.05
CA ASP A 323 25.03 3.56 1.02
C ASP A 323 24.91 5.08 0.86
N ILE A 324 24.33 5.61 -0.21
CA ILE A 324 24.10 7.05 -0.27
C ILE A 324 22.65 7.44 -0.03
N PHE A 325 21.69 6.51 -0.09
CA PHE A 325 20.28 6.89 0.02
C PHE A 325 19.25 5.83 0.43
N HIS A 326 19.60 4.58 0.74
CA HIS A 326 18.62 3.57 1.16
C HIS A 326 18.91 2.95 2.53
N THR A 327 17.90 2.27 3.08
CA THR A 327 18.01 1.53 4.34
C THR A 327 18.16 0.04 4.07
N MET A 328 19.35 -0.51 4.28
CA MET A 328 19.54 -1.96 4.24
C MET A 328 18.78 -2.68 5.36
N TYR A 329 18.43 -3.95 5.20
CA TYR A 329 17.57 -4.64 6.17
C TYR A 329 18.19 -4.85 7.56
N TYR A 330 19.51 -4.96 7.67
CA TYR A 330 20.22 -4.88 8.97
C TYR A 330 19.88 -3.58 9.72
N ALA A 331 19.90 -2.46 9.00
CA ALA A 331 19.59 -1.15 9.55
C ALA A 331 18.09 -0.97 9.83
N SER A 332 17.22 -1.56 9.02
CA SER A 332 15.78 -1.63 9.31
C SER A 332 15.52 -2.34 10.64
N GLY A 333 16.11 -3.51 10.84
CA GLY A 333 16.04 -4.22 12.13
C GLY A 333 16.56 -3.39 13.30
N TYR A 334 17.63 -2.62 13.09
CA TYR A 334 18.14 -1.70 14.10
C TYR A 334 17.14 -0.58 14.42
N LEU A 335 16.52 0.05 13.42
CA LEU A 335 15.49 1.06 13.61
C LEU A 335 14.29 0.49 14.37
N PHE A 336 13.80 -0.70 13.99
CA PHE A 336 12.69 -1.37 14.71
C PHE A 336 13.03 -1.62 16.18
N LYS A 337 14.29 -1.97 16.47
CA LYS A 337 14.78 -2.09 17.85
C LYS A 337 14.78 -0.75 18.59
N GLN A 338 15.10 0.37 17.94
CA GLN A 338 15.05 1.68 18.59
C GLN A 338 13.62 2.17 18.83
N THR A 339 12.71 1.85 17.92
CA THR A 339 11.33 2.35 17.95
C THR A 339 10.38 1.46 18.74
N GLN A 340 10.69 0.16 18.88
CA GLN A 340 9.88 -0.83 19.61
C GLN A 340 8.40 -0.83 19.17
N PRO A 341 8.08 -1.01 17.87
CA PRO A 341 6.71 -1.03 17.40
C PRO A 341 6.02 -2.32 17.81
N ARG A 342 4.68 -2.33 17.84
CA ARG A 342 3.92 -3.58 17.99
C ARG A 342 4.09 -4.47 16.75
N MET A 343 4.18 -3.87 15.56
CA MET A 343 4.51 -4.54 14.32
C MET A 343 5.44 -3.67 13.47
N ALA A 344 6.53 -4.26 12.98
CA ALA A 344 7.37 -3.67 11.96
C ALA A 344 6.98 -4.18 10.57
N ALA A 345 7.12 -3.34 9.55
CA ALA A 345 6.94 -3.75 8.16
C ALA A 345 7.98 -3.09 7.24
N ILE A 346 8.29 -3.77 6.14
CA ILE A 346 9.11 -3.23 5.04
C ILE A 346 8.22 -3.05 3.82
N CYS A 347 8.15 -1.82 3.32
CA CYS A 347 7.58 -1.44 2.04
C CYS A 347 8.71 -0.88 1.16
N HIS A 348 8.47 -0.53 -0.11
CA HIS A 348 9.48 0.02 -1.00
C HIS A 348 10.72 -0.90 -1.07
N TYR A 349 10.50 -2.13 -1.53
CA TYR A 349 11.53 -3.15 -1.73
C TYR A 349 11.31 -3.98 -3.00
N GLU A 350 12.38 -4.60 -3.52
CA GLU A 350 12.29 -5.51 -4.66
C GLU A 350 11.87 -6.92 -4.20
N TYR A 351 10.70 -7.38 -4.64
CA TYR A 351 10.33 -8.79 -4.47
C TYR A 351 11.18 -9.68 -5.38
N ALA A 352 12.06 -10.47 -4.77
CA ALA A 352 13.01 -11.32 -5.49
C ALA A 352 12.82 -12.83 -5.19
N GLY A 353 11.63 -13.20 -4.69
CA GLY A 353 11.24 -14.58 -4.41
C GLY A 353 11.69 -15.10 -3.04
N PRO A 354 11.23 -16.30 -2.66
CA PRO A 354 11.26 -16.79 -1.28
C PRO A 354 12.68 -17.00 -0.73
N ALA A 355 13.65 -17.34 -1.59
CA ALA A 355 15.03 -17.54 -1.15
C ALA A 355 15.68 -16.22 -0.68
N LEU A 356 15.42 -15.12 -1.39
CA LEU A 356 15.95 -13.81 -1.02
C LEU A 356 15.15 -13.18 0.12
N GLU A 357 13.85 -13.43 0.20
CA GLU A 357 13.07 -13.02 1.38
C GLU A 357 13.51 -13.72 2.67
N ALA A 358 13.95 -14.98 2.58
CA ALA A 358 14.51 -15.70 3.72
C ALA A 358 15.80 -15.04 4.23
N GLU A 359 16.71 -14.66 3.31
CA GLU A 359 17.93 -13.93 3.66
C GLU A 359 17.59 -12.53 4.20
N SER A 360 16.68 -11.82 3.54
CA SER A 360 16.18 -10.51 3.98
C SER A 360 15.63 -10.56 5.40
N THR A 361 14.89 -11.63 5.73
CA THR A 361 14.40 -11.86 7.08
C THR A 361 15.55 -12.06 8.05
N ALA A 362 16.58 -12.83 7.69
CA ALA A 362 17.76 -13.03 8.53
C ALA A 362 18.48 -11.71 8.83
N GLU A 363 18.63 -10.83 7.84
CA GLU A 363 19.19 -9.48 8.02
C GLU A 363 18.39 -8.65 9.03
N VAL A 364 17.06 -8.58 8.89
CA VAL A 364 16.19 -7.88 9.87
C VAL A 364 16.34 -8.49 11.28
N ARG A 365 16.38 -9.83 11.36
CA ARG A 365 16.50 -10.58 12.62
C ARG A 365 17.84 -10.39 13.34
N SER A 366 18.87 -9.85 12.68
CA SER A 366 20.13 -9.46 13.34
C SER A 366 19.90 -8.50 14.51
N ASN A 367 18.87 -7.65 14.42
CA ASN A 367 18.59 -6.61 15.41
C ASN A 367 17.14 -6.64 15.94
N TRP A 368 16.17 -7.20 15.20
CA TRP A 368 14.76 -7.18 15.57
C TRP A 368 14.14 -8.58 15.71
N TYR A 369 13.66 -8.90 16.91
CA TYR A 369 13.00 -10.17 17.22
C TYR A 369 11.48 -10.08 17.39
N GLY A 370 10.91 -8.87 17.29
CA GLY A 370 9.46 -8.66 17.41
C GLY A 370 8.68 -9.03 16.13
N LEU A 371 7.39 -8.72 16.10
CA LEU A 371 6.53 -9.03 14.95
C LEU A 371 7.00 -8.23 13.71
N PHE A 372 7.09 -8.92 12.56
CA PHE A 372 7.65 -8.36 11.33
C PHE A 372 6.94 -8.98 10.10
N MET A 373 6.74 -8.19 9.05
CA MET A 373 6.32 -8.67 7.72
C MET A 373 6.94 -7.84 6.59
N PHE A 374 6.97 -8.41 5.39
CA PHE A 374 7.05 -7.63 4.17
C PHE A 374 5.66 -7.12 3.80
N ALA A 375 5.58 -5.87 3.36
CA ALA A 375 4.34 -5.18 3.02
C ALA A 375 3.91 -5.41 1.57
N GLY A 376 4.65 -6.25 0.83
CA GLY A 376 4.33 -6.74 -0.50
C GLY A 376 4.53 -8.26 -0.60
N PRO A 377 4.32 -8.86 -1.78
CA PRO A 377 3.74 -8.23 -2.97
C PRO A 377 2.32 -7.69 -2.75
N ASP A 378 1.89 -6.79 -3.63
CA ASP A 378 0.65 -6.02 -3.42
C ASP A 378 -0.59 -6.91 -3.65
N VAL A 379 -1.69 -6.76 -2.89
CA VAL A 379 -1.96 -5.80 -1.82
C VAL A 379 -2.03 -6.53 -0.47
N GLN A 380 -1.09 -6.20 0.42
CA GLN A 380 -1.15 -6.63 1.82
C GLN A 380 -2.00 -5.66 2.65
N VAL A 381 -2.70 -6.19 3.66
CA VAL A 381 -3.59 -5.44 4.55
C VAL A 381 -3.27 -5.76 6.00
N ILE A 382 -3.11 -4.74 6.84
CA ILE A 382 -2.96 -4.86 8.29
C ILE A 382 -4.17 -4.22 8.97
N ASN A 383 -4.85 -4.98 9.82
CA ASN A 383 -5.89 -4.49 10.72
C ASN A 383 -5.28 -4.28 12.12
N VAL A 384 -5.51 -3.11 12.71
CA VAL A 384 -4.90 -2.69 13.98
C VAL A 384 -5.99 -2.16 14.91
N THR A 385 -6.06 -2.75 16.10
CA THR A 385 -6.81 -2.25 17.25
C THR A 385 -5.87 -2.17 18.44
N LYS A 386 -6.32 -1.67 19.59
CA LYS A 386 -5.51 -1.67 20.82
C LYS A 386 -5.08 -3.06 21.26
N ASP A 387 -5.94 -4.06 21.06
CA ASP A 387 -5.74 -5.42 21.59
C ASP A 387 -5.27 -6.43 20.55
N ALA A 388 -5.36 -6.09 19.26
CA ALA A 388 -5.06 -7.00 18.17
C ALA A 388 -4.36 -6.33 16.98
N ILE A 389 -3.40 -7.01 16.39
CA ILE A 389 -2.83 -6.75 15.06
C ILE A 389 -2.97 -8.01 14.23
N TRP A 390 -3.40 -7.87 12.98
CA TRP A 390 -3.60 -9.00 12.08
C TRP A 390 -3.31 -8.58 10.65
N SER A 391 -2.60 -9.42 9.90
CA SER A 391 -2.30 -9.18 8.48
C SER A 391 -2.99 -10.19 7.59
N ARG A 392 -3.40 -9.75 6.39
CA ARG A 392 -4.07 -10.55 5.36
C ARG A 392 -3.66 -10.06 3.98
N GLU A 393 -3.76 -10.94 3.00
CA GLU A 393 -3.74 -10.56 1.59
C GLU A 393 -5.14 -10.13 1.15
N ALA A 394 -5.22 -9.11 0.29
CA ALA A 394 -6.45 -8.73 -0.38
C ALA A 394 -6.68 -9.60 -1.62
N LEU A 395 -7.86 -10.22 -1.74
CA LEU A 395 -8.22 -10.96 -2.94
C LEU A 395 -8.82 -9.99 -3.97
N LEU A 396 -8.03 -9.67 -5.00
CA LEU A 396 -8.37 -8.68 -6.02
C LEU A 396 -8.71 -9.35 -7.35
N PRO A 397 -9.80 -8.93 -8.04
CA PRO A 397 -10.09 -9.41 -9.38
C PRO A 397 -9.24 -8.67 -10.44
N ASP A 398 -8.62 -9.41 -11.37
CA ASP A 398 -7.78 -8.83 -12.44
C ASP A 398 -8.49 -7.77 -13.29
N GLY A 399 -9.81 -7.93 -13.48
CA GLY A 399 -10.67 -7.02 -14.25
C GLY A 399 -11.45 -6.03 -13.38
N ALA A 400 -10.93 -5.66 -12.21
CA ALA A 400 -11.62 -4.77 -11.30
C ALA A 400 -12.08 -3.47 -11.98
N ALA A 401 -13.33 -3.09 -11.72
CA ALA A 401 -13.90 -1.82 -12.17
C ALA A 401 -13.99 -0.83 -10.99
N PRO A 402 -14.07 0.49 -11.27
CA PRO A 402 -14.33 1.49 -10.25
C PRO A 402 -15.55 1.16 -9.39
N ALA A 403 -15.48 1.52 -8.11
CA ALA A 403 -16.57 1.30 -7.17
C ALA A 403 -17.87 1.96 -7.68
N SER A 404 -18.99 1.26 -7.51
CA SER A 404 -20.30 1.75 -7.94
C SER A 404 -20.69 3.04 -7.23
N MET A 405 -21.02 4.09 -7.98
CA MET A 405 -21.40 5.39 -7.43
C MET A 405 -22.37 5.27 -6.25
N ASP A 406 -22.00 5.88 -5.14
CA ASP A 406 -22.83 6.03 -3.96
C ASP A 406 -23.01 7.51 -3.66
N PRO A 407 -24.26 8.01 -3.59
CA PRO A 407 -24.50 9.43 -3.38
C PRO A 407 -23.97 9.93 -2.02
N ARG A 408 -23.76 9.03 -1.05
CA ARG A 408 -23.17 9.39 0.26
C ARG A 408 -21.74 9.88 0.12
N TRP A 409 -21.00 9.48 -0.93
CA TRP A 409 -19.62 9.93 -1.15
C TRP A 409 -19.53 11.41 -1.57
N LEU A 410 -20.65 12.02 -1.94
CA LEU A 410 -20.74 13.44 -2.28
C LEU A 410 -20.98 14.31 -1.04
N LEU A 411 -21.21 13.69 0.13
CA LEU A 411 -21.48 14.35 1.39
C LEU A 411 -20.24 14.29 2.29
N LYS A 412 -20.15 15.20 3.25
CA LYS A 412 -19.12 15.08 4.28
C LYS A 412 -19.47 13.93 5.23
N PRO A 413 -18.48 13.28 5.86
CA PRO A 413 -18.75 12.28 6.89
C PRO A 413 -19.70 12.81 7.96
N GLY A 414 -20.75 12.04 8.28
CA GLY A 414 -21.78 12.41 9.26
C GLY A 414 -22.88 13.37 8.78
N GLU A 415 -22.82 13.87 7.55
CA GLU A 415 -23.94 14.64 6.98
C GLU A 415 -25.11 13.72 6.60
N LYS A 416 -26.33 14.13 6.98
CA LYS A 416 -27.56 13.42 6.62
C LYS A 416 -27.80 13.46 5.11
N LEU A 417 -28.44 12.41 4.59
CA LEU A 417 -28.82 12.34 3.18
C LEU A 417 -29.85 13.41 2.81
N PRO A 418 -29.51 14.38 1.93
CA PRO A 418 -30.47 15.37 1.45
C PRO A 418 -31.49 14.74 0.50
N ALA A 419 -32.62 15.42 0.28
CA ALA A 419 -33.63 14.98 -0.68
C ALA A 419 -33.10 14.95 -2.12
N GLU A 420 -32.27 15.93 -2.47
CA GLU A 420 -31.70 16.08 -3.80
C GLU A 420 -30.23 16.53 -3.73
N ILE A 421 -29.41 16.04 -4.66
CA ILE A 421 -28.03 16.50 -4.86
C ILE A 421 -27.90 16.99 -6.29
N LYS A 422 -27.71 18.30 -6.46
CA LYS A 422 -27.47 18.89 -7.78
C LYS A 422 -26.03 18.67 -8.21
N LEU A 423 -25.83 18.06 -9.38
CA LEU A 423 -24.48 17.91 -9.93
C LEU A 423 -23.92 19.27 -10.38
N PRO A 424 -22.58 19.45 -10.31
CA PRO A 424 -21.94 20.67 -10.78
C PRO A 424 -22.28 20.97 -12.25
N THR A 425 -22.30 22.24 -12.61
CA THR A 425 -22.46 22.63 -14.02
C THR A 425 -21.09 22.65 -14.69
N PRO A 426 -20.93 22.07 -15.89
CA PRO A 426 -19.71 22.19 -16.68
C PRO A 426 -19.30 23.65 -16.88
N ARG A 427 -18.01 23.95 -16.68
CA ARG A 427 -17.46 25.31 -16.77
C ARG A 427 -17.20 25.74 -18.20
N LEU A 428 -16.84 24.79 -19.05
CA LEU A 428 -16.50 25.03 -20.44
C LEU A 428 -17.20 23.97 -21.31
N PRO A 429 -18.44 24.23 -21.76
CA PRO A 429 -19.19 23.29 -22.58
C PRO A 429 -18.45 22.88 -23.85
N ARG A 430 -18.77 21.71 -24.39
CA ARG A 430 -18.16 21.15 -25.61
C ARG A 430 -18.12 22.17 -26.74
N GLU A 431 -19.19 22.94 -26.89
CA GLU A 431 -19.33 23.90 -27.99
C GLU A 431 -18.33 25.06 -27.96
N MET A 432 -17.82 25.38 -26.77
CA MET A 432 -16.83 26.42 -26.53
C MET A 432 -15.39 25.92 -26.69
N GLN A 433 -15.18 24.60 -26.60
CA GLN A 433 -13.85 23.98 -26.68
C GLN A 433 -13.53 23.45 -28.08
N GLN A 434 -14.55 23.01 -28.79
CA GLN A 434 -14.39 22.32 -30.06
C GLN A 434 -14.92 23.19 -31.20
N GLU A 435 -14.14 23.29 -32.27
CA GLU A 435 -14.57 24.01 -33.47
C GLU A 435 -15.77 23.35 -34.16
N GLN A 436 -16.61 24.16 -34.80
CA GLN A 436 -17.83 23.66 -35.45
C GLN A 436 -17.53 22.65 -36.56
N PHE A 437 -16.47 22.84 -37.35
CA PHE A 437 -16.15 21.92 -38.44
C PHE A 437 -15.89 20.48 -37.96
N LEU A 438 -15.36 20.29 -36.74
CA LEU A 438 -15.17 18.96 -36.16
C LEU A 438 -16.51 18.32 -35.80
N ARG A 439 -17.48 19.10 -35.34
CA ARG A 439 -18.84 18.62 -35.05
C ARG A 439 -19.59 18.26 -36.33
N ASP A 440 -19.35 18.99 -37.41
CA ASP A 440 -19.97 18.73 -38.71
C ASP A 440 -19.48 17.41 -39.36
N LEU A 441 -18.33 16.88 -38.91
CA LEU A 441 -17.80 15.58 -39.35
C LEU A 441 -18.47 14.38 -38.66
N GLU A 442 -19.29 14.60 -37.61
CA GLU A 442 -19.96 13.51 -36.91
C GLU A 442 -20.94 12.77 -37.84
N ILE A 443 -20.92 11.44 -37.78
CA ILE A 443 -21.89 10.62 -38.51
C ILE A 443 -23.29 10.88 -37.93
N ASP A 444 -24.28 11.11 -38.79
CA ASP A 444 -25.68 11.21 -38.35
C ASP A 444 -26.04 10.00 -37.48
N PRO A 445 -26.46 10.21 -36.22
CA PRO A 445 -26.86 9.15 -35.30
C PRO A 445 -27.86 8.15 -35.89
N LYS A 446 -28.75 8.59 -36.76
CA LYS A 446 -29.73 7.70 -37.42
C LYS A 446 -29.11 6.66 -38.35
N LYS A 447 -27.84 6.84 -38.74
CA LYS A 447 -27.11 5.88 -39.58
C LYS A 447 -26.51 4.73 -38.78
N TYR A 448 -26.23 4.92 -37.49
CA TYR A 448 -25.57 3.90 -36.66
C TYR A 448 -26.44 3.39 -35.49
N TYR A 449 -27.51 4.08 -35.11
CA TYR A 449 -28.51 3.52 -34.21
C TYR A 449 -29.52 2.65 -34.99
N PRO A 450 -29.82 1.43 -34.52
CA PRO A 450 -31.03 0.71 -34.92
C PRO A 450 -32.28 1.58 -34.67
N PRO A 451 -33.29 1.58 -35.55
CA PRO A 451 -34.47 2.43 -35.39
C PRO A 451 -35.21 2.25 -34.06
N ASP A 452 -35.27 1.03 -33.54
CA ASP A 452 -35.90 0.64 -32.28
C ASP A 452 -35.05 0.96 -31.04
N ALA A 453 -33.75 1.22 -31.23
CA ALA A 453 -32.82 1.62 -30.18
C ALA A 453 -32.43 3.11 -30.25
N TYR A 454 -32.97 3.88 -31.19
CA TYR A 454 -32.62 5.27 -31.38
C TYR A 454 -33.02 6.10 -30.15
N ARG A 455 -32.02 6.70 -29.51
CA ARG A 455 -32.20 7.80 -28.58
C ARG A 455 -31.57 9.07 -29.16
N LYS A 456 -32.21 10.22 -28.94
CA LYS A 456 -31.60 11.50 -29.29
C LYS A 456 -30.30 11.69 -28.48
N PRO A 457 -29.14 11.96 -29.12
CA PRO A 457 -27.92 12.23 -28.37
C PRO A 457 -28.05 13.46 -27.49
N VAL A 458 -27.61 13.34 -26.24
CA VAL A 458 -27.53 14.45 -25.28
C VAL A 458 -26.21 15.16 -25.51
N GLN A 459 -26.25 16.24 -26.30
CA GLN A 459 -25.07 17.01 -26.69
C GLN A 459 -24.84 18.25 -25.81
N LYS A 460 -25.81 18.59 -24.96
CA LYS A 460 -25.76 19.70 -24.01
C LYS A 460 -26.05 19.18 -22.63
N TRP A 461 -25.39 19.76 -21.63
CA TRP A 461 -25.59 19.41 -20.23
C TRP A 461 -27.05 19.60 -19.84
N PRO A 462 -27.76 18.55 -19.39
CA PRO A 462 -29.19 18.64 -19.09
C PRO A 462 -29.50 19.19 -17.70
N GLY A 463 -28.48 19.44 -16.85
CA GLY A 463 -28.69 19.87 -15.46
C GLY A 463 -29.18 18.72 -14.58
N ILE A 464 -28.31 17.75 -14.30
CA ILE A 464 -28.68 16.55 -13.54
C ILE A 464 -28.80 16.88 -12.04
N THR A 465 -29.92 16.44 -11.45
CA THR A 465 -30.13 16.36 -10.00
C THR A 465 -30.33 14.89 -9.63
N LEU A 466 -29.63 14.43 -8.61
CA LEU A 466 -29.72 13.09 -8.07
C LEU A 466 -30.77 13.06 -6.95
N ASN A 467 -31.53 11.96 -6.86
CA ASN A 467 -32.28 11.60 -5.66
C ASN A 467 -31.49 10.50 -4.92
N PRO A 468 -30.79 10.82 -3.81
CA PRO A 468 -29.92 9.87 -3.12
C PRO A 468 -30.68 8.64 -2.58
N ARG A 469 -31.90 8.83 -2.10
CA ARG A 469 -32.72 7.74 -1.54
C ARG A 469 -33.12 6.75 -2.63
N GLU A 470 -33.64 7.25 -3.76
CA GLU A 470 -33.97 6.40 -4.92
C GLU A 470 -32.73 5.64 -5.44
N MET A 471 -31.56 6.27 -5.49
CA MET A 471 -30.32 5.60 -5.91
C MET A 471 -29.90 4.46 -4.97
N LEU A 472 -30.06 4.65 -3.66
CA LEU A 472 -29.74 3.63 -2.66
C LEU A 472 -30.79 2.51 -2.63
N GLU A 473 -32.08 2.85 -2.73
CA GLU A 473 -33.19 1.90 -2.83
C GLU A 473 -33.08 1.01 -4.08
N ALA A 474 -32.71 1.59 -5.22
CA ALA A 474 -32.48 0.84 -6.46
C ALA A 474 -31.35 -0.20 -6.33
N ARG A 475 -30.46 -0.03 -5.35
CA ARG A 475 -29.38 -0.96 -5.00
C ARG A 475 -29.74 -1.90 -3.84
N GLY A 476 -30.98 -1.83 -3.34
CA GLY A 476 -31.44 -2.62 -2.20
C GLY A 476 -30.89 -2.16 -0.85
N ILE A 477 -30.33 -0.95 -0.77
CA ILE A 477 -29.84 -0.36 0.47
C ILE A 477 -30.98 0.43 1.11
N LYS A 478 -31.48 -0.06 2.26
CA LYS A 478 -32.49 0.66 3.05
C LYS A 478 -31.83 1.83 3.77
N VAL A 479 -32.44 3.00 3.66
CA VAL A 479 -32.03 4.22 4.36
C VAL A 479 -33.13 4.54 5.37
N ASP A 480 -32.80 4.45 6.67
CA ASP A 480 -33.72 4.92 7.71
C ASP A 480 -33.78 6.46 7.68
N ASP A 481 -34.89 7.06 8.12
CA ASP A 481 -35.08 8.53 8.10
C ASP A 481 -34.03 9.29 8.95
N ASP A 482 -33.33 8.58 9.83
CA ASP A 482 -32.32 9.13 10.75
C ASP A 482 -30.87 9.10 10.21
N GLN A 483 -30.61 8.45 9.06
CA GLN A 483 -29.27 8.35 8.42
C GLN A 483 -28.98 9.40 7.35
#